data_AF-A1THW4-F1
#
_entry.id   AF-A1THW4-F1
#
_cell.length_a   1.000
_cell.length_b   1.000
_cell.length_c   1.000
_cell.angle_alpha   90.00
_cell.angle_beta   90.00
_cell.angle_gamma   90.00
#
_symmetry.space_group_name_H-M   'P 1'
#
loop_
_entity.id
_entity.type
_entity.pdbx_description
1 polymer ?
#
loop_
_entity_poly.entity_id
_entity_poly.type
_entity_poly.pdbx_seq_one_letter_code
_entity_poly.pdbx_strand_id
1 'polypeptide(L)'
;MTDGVTGSGDDTFVIAGAKVREGAADLVQWSSGRVAAVAPIEFTVGAGITVTVDVARPSDVLALKIADFGNPSLLASACVPADESAIDRIARSEPPSVATLTLRREWARKAVVAGVTRWLPRPIHEGALLLDDAASHQAVGEAVAAARLVALAKPVLEALTLDCEDGFLSAATAVELKSVAQAAAGAVSQLAWGGEVEAFAERIASATGLSQIDLDDALRRFIEHETAQLVGALAAGDGEAVGDAASAPVVQLKTQAIDPVATTARVLRWIDSDYDEVRVTDTRSSGNSMAEFAIELSDFIDPRCQEVGRVTAFVADGVTGTLLRTGRTRLSGRTLRAALTYQLPPSGSVVFGVYDAGLGVAALRTRIADRTRVAIDRLLLDAWSSHRAALVIQTRIADLDPGVASRAASRSVDLLNDAIGRAGEALAKLEFEGQQDPTGVAAKSAAVSGYLAELREQGTVPLPGSEPLLAELLPLTRE
;
A
#
# COMPACT_ATOMS: atom_id res chain seq x y z
N MET A 1 -25.24 -31.68 -39.73
CA MET A 1 -25.12 -30.95 -41.01
C MET A 1 -25.06 -29.47 -40.62
N THR A 2 -23.87 -28.96 -40.27
CA THR A 2 -22.87 -28.31 -41.18
C THR A 2 -23.42 -26.96 -41.68
N ASP A 3 -22.81 -25.77 -41.55
CA ASP A 3 -21.51 -25.22 -41.12
C ASP A 3 -21.80 -23.72 -40.82
N GLY A 4 -21.11 -22.93 -39.98
CA GLY A 4 -19.67 -22.61 -39.98
C GLY A 4 -19.45 -21.19 -40.57
N VAL A 5 -19.23 -20.19 -39.71
CA VAL A 5 -18.52 -18.95 -40.07
C VAL A 5 -17.50 -18.66 -38.98
N THR A 6 -16.28 -19.10 -39.24
CA THR A 6 -15.05 -18.76 -38.53
C THR A 6 -14.59 -17.37 -38.95
N GLY A 7 -14.55 -16.43 -38.02
CA GLY A 7 -13.72 -15.23 -38.13
C GLY A 7 -12.38 -15.49 -37.47
N SER A 8 -11.37 -15.94 -38.24
CA SER A 8 -9.98 -15.93 -37.80
C SER A 8 -9.40 -14.53 -38.00
N GLY A 9 -9.30 -13.76 -36.91
CA GLY A 9 -8.41 -12.60 -36.84
C GLY A 9 -7.01 -13.11 -36.50
N ASP A 10 -6.05 -12.94 -37.40
CA ASP A 10 -4.67 -13.34 -37.22
C ASP A 10 -3.95 -12.26 -36.39
N ASP A 11 -3.96 -12.40 -35.05
CA ASP A 11 -3.34 -11.47 -34.09
C ASP A 11 -1.81 -11.62 -34.10
N THR A 12 -1.19 -11.02 -35.12
CA THR A 12 0.26 -10.92 -35.24
C THR A 12 0.65 -9.45 -35.37
N PHE A 13 1.44 -8.94 -34.44
CA PHE A 13 2.06 -7.60 -34.56
C PHE A 13 3.58 -7.71 -34.58
N VAL A 14 4.20 -6.73 -35.25
CA VAL A 14 5.63 -6.73 -35.52
C VAL A 14 6.32 -5.74 -34.60
N ILE A 15 7.20 -6.24 -33.72
CA ILE A 15 8.10 -5.41 -32.92
C ILE A 15 9.52 -5.62 -33.46
N ALA A 16 10.17 -4.54 -33.90
CA ALA A 16 11.54 -4.56 -34.42
C ALA A 16 11.81 -5.62 -35.52
N GLY A 17 10.80 -5.92 -36.36
CA GLY A 17 10.93 -6.89 -37.46
C GLY A 17 10.65 -8.34 -37.08
N ALA A 18 10.38 -8.65 -35.81
CA ALA A 18 9.93 -9.97 -35.36
C ALA A 18 8.40 -10.03 -35.35
N LYS A 19 7.83 -11.04 -36.02
CA LYS A 19 6.39 -11.36 -35.91
C LYS A 19 6.14 -12.01 -34.55
N VAL A 20 5.44 -11.32 -33.66
CA VAL A 20 4.99 -11.87 -32.38
C VAL A 20 3.53 -12.27 -32.54
N ARG A 21 3.25 -13.56 -32.33
CA ARG A 21 1.89 -14.08 -32.23
C ARG A 21 1.48 -13.94 -30.77
N GLU A 22 0.32 -13.36 -30.49
CA GLU A 22 -0.25 -13.37 -29.14
C GLU A 22 -0.71 -14.81 -28.85
N GLY A 23 0.22 -15.64 -28.39
CA GLY A 23 -0.11 -16.93 -27.83
C GLY A 23 -0.81 -16.67 -26.51
N ALA A 24 -2.14 -16.75 -26.48
CA ALA A 24 -2.85 -16.96 -25.24
C ALA A 24 -2.36 -18.30 -24.67
N ALA A 25 -1.34 -18.25 -23.82
CA ALA A 25 -1.04 -19.34 -22.91
C ALA A 25 -2.33 -19.60 -22.10
N ASP A 26 -2.71 -20.87 -21.94
CA ASP A 26 -3.91 -21.26 -21.18
C ASP A 26 -3.75 -20.78 -19.72
N LEU A 27 -4.24 -19.58 -19.44
CA LEU A 27 -4.19 -18.93 -18.14
C LEU A 27 -5.47 -19.27 -17.39
N VAL A 28 -5.35 -20.05 -16.32
CA VAL A 28 -6.45 -20.27 -15.40
C VAL A 28 -6.64 -19.00 -14.56
N GLN A 29 -7.83 -18.43 -14.59
CA GLN A 29 -8.22 -17.31 -13.74
C GLN A 29 -9.41 -17.69 -12.87
N TRP A 30 -9.30 -17.40 -11.58
CA TRP A 30 -10.39 -17.59 -10.64
C TRP A 30 -10.59 -16.34 -9.78
N SER A 31 -11.84 -16.04 -9.48
CA SER A 31 -12.26 -14.94 -8.61
C SER A 31 -13.35 -15.42 -7.65
N SER A 32 -13.28 -14.96 -6.41
CA SER A 32 -14.28 -15.23 -5.37
C SER A 32 -15.60 -14.48 -5.56
N GLY A 33 -15.68 -13.57 -6.54
CA GLY A 33 -16.79 -12.62 -6.69
C GLY A 33 -16.78 -11.47 -5.67
N ARG A 34 -15.87 -11.50 -4.70
CA ARG A 34 -15.59 -10.39 -3.78
C ARG A 34 -14.56 -9.44 -4.37
N VAL A 35 -14.59 -8.19 -3.94
CA VAL A 35 -13.61 -7.16 -4.29
C VAL A 35 -12.92 -6.65 -3.03
N ALA A 36 -11.75 -6.04 -3.19
CA ALA A 36 -11.03 -5.44 -2.07
C ALA A 36 -11.85 -4.28 -1.47
N ALA A 37 -12.06 -4.32 -0.16
CA ALA A 37 -12.65 -3.23 0.61
C ALA A 37 -11.66 -2.07 0.68
N VAL A 38 -10.40 -2.29 1.05
CA VAL A 38 -9.40 -1.23 1.15
C VAL A 38 -8.54 -1.18 -0.11
N ALA A 39 -7.61 -2.11 -0.27
CA ALA A 39 -6.69 -2.11 -1.40
C ALA A 39 -6.22 -3.53 -1.73
N PRO A 40 -6.08 -3.88 -3.02
CA PRO A 40 -5.61 -5.20 -3.40
C PRO A 40 -4.10 -5.34 -3.20
N ILE A 41 -3.66 -6.53 -2.82
CA ILE A 41 -2.27 -6.97 -2.83
C ILE A 41 -2.14 -8.21 -3.68
N GLU A 42 -1.28 -8.16 -4.69
CA GLU A 42 -0.93 -9.30 -5.54
C GLU A 42 0.49 -9.76 -5.18
N PHE A 43 0.64 -11.06 -4.90
CA PHE A 43 1.95 -11.67 -4.64
C PHE A 43 2.02 -13.06 -5.27
N THR A 44 3.24 -13.56 -5.42
CA THR A 44 3.53 -14.85 -6.05
C THR A 44 3.60 -15.96 -5.00
N VAL A 45 2.89 -17.07 -5.22
CA VAL A 45 2.98 -18.28 -4.38
C VAL A 45 4.05 -19.25 -4.90
N GLY A 46 4.24 -19.26 -6.21
CA GLY A 46 5.24 -20.05 -6.90
C GLY A 46 5.32 -19.60 -8.34
N ALA A 47 6.28 -20.14 -9.09
CA ALA A 47 6.44 -19.80 -10.50
C ALA A 47 5.09 -19.94 -11.24
N GLY A 48 4.61 -18.85 -11.82
CA GLY A 48 3.37 -18.82 -12.60
C GLY A 48 2.08 -18.73 -11.79
N ILE A 49 2.12 -18.59 -10.45
CA ILE A 49 0.92 -18.49 -9.61
C ILE A 49 0.91 -17.15 -8.88
N THR A 50 -0.08 -16.31 -9.18
CA THR A 50 -0.32 -15.08 -8.43
C THR A 50 -1.63 -15.17 -7.65
N VAL A 51 -1.62 -14.60 -6.45
CA VAL A 51 -2.76 -14.54 -5.55
C VAL A 51 -3.02 -13.09 -5.20
N THR A 52 -4.30 -12.70 -5.21
CA THR A 52 -4.76 -11.36 -4.83
C THR A 52 -5.60 -11.43 -3.56
N VAL A 53 -5.27 -10.60 -2.58
CA VAL A 53 -6.02 -10.43 -1.31
C VAL A 53 -6.33 -8.95 -1.06
N ASP A 54 -7.15 -8.66 -0.06
CA ASP A 54 -7.34 -7.30 0.46
C ASP A 54 -6.34 -7.02 1.59
N VAL A 55 -5.75 -5.83 1.67
CA VAL A 55 -4.89 -5.44 2.80
C VAL A 55 -5.62 -5.45 4.14
N ALA A 56 -6.94 -5.20 4.14
CA ALA A 56 -7.76 -5.27 5.35
C ALA A 56 -8.05 -6.71 5.79
N ARG A 57 -8.02 -7.66 4.85
CA ARG A 57 -8.27 -9.09 5.07
C ARG A 57 -7.21 -9.92 4.38
N PRO A 58 -5.96 -9.88 4.89
CA PRO A 58 -4.83 -10.51 4.22
C PRO A 58 -5.00 -12.02 4.07
N SER A 59 -5.85 -12.66 4.88
CA SER A 59 -6.12 -14.09 4.81
C SER A 59 -7.14 -14.47 3.74
N ASP A 60 -7.97 -13.55 3.26
CA ASP A 60 -9.06 -13.86 2.34
C ASP A 60 -8.62 -13.72 0.89
N VAL A 61 -8.60 -14.83 0.16
CA VAL A 61 -8.26 -14.80 -1.27
C VAL A 61 -9.42 -14.21 -2.07
N LEU A 62 -9.12 -13.14 -2.81
CA LEU A 62 -10.03 -12.46 -3.72
C LEU A 62 -9.99 -13.06 -5.13
N ALA A 63 -8.77 -13.28 -5.64
CA ALA A 63 -8.54 -13.83 -6.97
C ALA A 63 -7.20 -14.58 -7.05
N LEU A 64 -7.05 -15.41 -8.07
CA LEU A 64 -5.80 -16.07 -8.40
C LEU A 64 -5.64 -16.19 -9.92
N LYS A 65 -4.39 -16.24 -10.37
CA LYS A 65 -4.02 -16.54 -11.76
C LYS A 65 -2.97 -17.64 -11.76
N ILE A 66 -3.15 -18.65 -12.61
CA ILE A 66 -2.19 -19.75 -12.80
C ILE A 66 -1.84 -19.79 -14.28
N ALA A 67 -0.58 -19.44 -14.59
CA ALA A 67 -0.02 -19.60 -15.92
C ALA A 67 0.08 -21.08 -16.29
N ASP A 68 0.24 -21.36 -17.59
CA ASP A 68 0.42 -22.68 -18.16
C ASP A 68 1.56 -23.50 -17.53
N PHE A 69 2.65 -22.83 -17.13
CA PHE A 69 3.79 -23.44 -16.43
C PHE A 69 3.65 -23.48 -14.90
N GLY A 70 2.56 -22.94 -14.35
CA GLY A 70 2.29 -22.93 -12.91
C GLY A 70 1.86 -24.30 -12.40
N ASN A 71 2.35 -24.70 -11.22
CA ASN A 71 1.95 -25.96 -10.57
C ASN A 71 0.86 -25.70 -9.51
N PRO A 72 -0.43 -25.98 -9.79
CA PRO A 72 -1.53 -25.66 -8.88
C PRO A 72 -1.41 -26.31 -7.51
N SER A 73 -0.68 -27.43 -7.38
CA SER A 73 -0.49 -28.09 -6.07
C SER A 73 0.27 -27.23 -5.06
N LEU A 74 1.02 -26.21 -5.51
CA LEU A 74 1.64 -25.21 -4.62
C LEU A 74 0.60 -24.39 -3.85
N LEU A 75 -0.62 -24.23 -4.36
CA LEU A 75 -1.70 -23.56 -3.63
C LEU A 75 -2.08 -24.31 -2.36
N ALA A 76 -1.86 -25.62 -2.24
CA ALA A 76 -2.15 -26.36 -1.00
C ALA A 76 -1.18 -25.99 0.14
N SER A 77 0.02 -25.51 -0.21
CA SER A 77 0.99 -24.98 0.75
C SER A 77 0.70 -23.55 1.16
N ALA A 78 -0.08 -22.80 0.36
CA ALA A 78 -0.42 -21.40 0.63
C ALA A 78 -1.81 -21.20 1.22
N CYS A 79 -2.76 -22.03 0.80
CA CYS A 79 -4.17 -21.88 1.09
C CYS A 79 -4.72 -23.09 1.85
N VAL A 80 -5.67 -22.82 2.73
CA VAL A 80 -6.62 -23.80 3.27
C VAL A 80 -7.91 -23.64 2.46
N PRO A 81 -8.27 -24.63 1.64
CA PRO A 81 -9.52 -24.58 0.91
C PRO A 81 -10.71 -24.92 1.82
N ALA A 82 -11.87 -24.32 1.58
CA ALA A 82 -13.11 -24.66 2.27
C ALA A 82 -13.60 -26.10 1.97
N ASP A 83 -13.19 -26.64 0.82
CA ASP A 83 -13.46 -28.00 0.36
C ASP A 83 -12.16 -28.54 -0.25
N GLU A 84 -11.78 -29.77 0.11
CA GLU A 84 -10.54 -30.43 -0.34
C GLU A 84 -10.41 -30.46 -1.87
N SER A 85 -11.54 -30.46 -2.60
CA SER A 85 -11.53 -30.46 -4.07
C SER A 85 -11.37 -29.07 -4.72
N ALA A 86 -11.40 -27.97 -3.95
CA ALA A 86 -11.49 -26.62 -4.50
C ALA A 86 -10.30 -26.25 -5.39
N ILE A 87 -9.07 -26.60 -4.98
CA ILE A 87 -7.84 -26.31 -5.74
C ILE A 87 -7.86 -27.07 -7.08
N ASP A 88 -8.26 -28.34 -7.07
CA ASP A 88 -8.34 -29.16 -8.28
C ASP A 88 -9.38 -28.64 -9.26
N ARG A 89 -10.53 -28.16 -8.76
CA ARG A 89 -11.58 -27.57 -9.60
C ARG A 89 -11.15 -26.24 -10.21
N ILE A 90 -10.46 -25.40 -9.44
CA ILE A 90 -9.84 -24.17 -9.91
C ILE A 90 -8.84 -24.50 -11.03
N ALA A 91 -7.95 -25.46 -10.81
CA ALA A 91 -6.95 -25.87 -11.80
C ALA A 91 -7.55 -26.38 -13.12
N ARG A 92 -8.76 -26.92 -13.09
CA ARG A 92 -9.51 -27.39 -14.27
C ARG A 92 -10.39 -26.31 -14.90
N SER A 93 -10.31 -25.06 -14.44
CA SER A 93 -11.19 -23.96 -14.86
C SER A 93 -12.68 -24.31 -14.75
N GLU A 94 -13.04 -25.19 -13.79
CA GLU A 94 -14.43 -25.50 -13.54
C GLU A 94 -15.13 -24.26 -12.98
N PRO A 95 -16.39 -23.98 -13.40
CA PRO A 95 -17.10 -22.81 -12.92
C PRO A 95 -17.14 -22.85 -11.39
N PRO A 96 -16.72 -21.77 -10.72
CA PRO A 96 -16.55 -21.81 -9.29
C PRO A 96 -17.90 -22.12 -8.63
N SER A 97 -17.97 -23.24 -7.89
CA SER A 97 -18.82 -23.19 -6.69
C SER A 97 -18.28 -22.09 -5.79
N VAL A 98 -19.04 -21.67 -4.78
CA VAL A 98 -18.64 -20.69 -3.73
C VAL A 98 -17.44 -21.20 -2.91
N ALA A 99 -16.30 -21.46 -3.54
CA ALA A 99 -15.11 -22.02 -2.95
C ALA A 99 -14.33 -20.87 -2.32
N THR A 100 -14.33 -20.80 -1.00
CA THR A 100 -13.50 -19.83 -0.29
C THR A 100 -12.11 -20.43 -0.12
N LEU A 101 -11.09 -19.69 -0.53
CA LEU A 101 -9.70 -19.98 -0.20
C LEU A 101 -9.24 -19.01 0.88
N THR A 102 -8.66 -19.56 1.95
CA THR A 102 -8.07 -18.76 3.03
C THR A 102 -6.58 -19.00 3.04
N LEU A 103 -5.75 -17.96 3.07
CA LEU A 103 -4.32 -18.12 3.24
C LEU A 103 -3.99 -18.71 4.61
N ARG A 104 -2.94 -19.54 4.64
CA ARG A 104 -2.29 -19.93 5.88
C ARG A 104 -1.61 -18.71 6.51
N ARG A 105 -1.36 -18.79 7.82
CA ARG A 105 -0.82 -17.69 8.64
C ARG A 105 0.43 -17.05 8.03
N GLU A 106 1.37 -17.87 7.55
CA GLU A 106 2.66 -17.44 7.00
C GLU A 106 2.47 -16.62 5.71
N TRP A 107 1.51 -17.03 4.87
CA TRP A 107 1.17 -16.33 3.63
C TRP A 107 0.34 -15.08 3.89
N ALA A 108 -0.57 -15.10 4.87
CA ALA A 108 -1.25 -13.90 5.33
C ALA A 108 -0.24 -12.87 5.87
N ARG A 109 0.78 -13.29 6.63
CA ARG A 109 1.86 -12.43 7.09
C ARG A 109 2.64 -11.81 5.92
N LYS A 110 3.00 -12.61 4.91
CA LYS A 110 3.63 -12.12 3.67
C LYS A 110 2.77 -11.08 2.96
N ALA A 111 1.46 -11.30 2.88
CA ALA A 111 0.52 -10.34 2.31
C ALA A 111 0.45 -9.04 3.12
N VAL A 112 0.54 -9.10 4.46
CA VAL A 112 0.62 -7.89 5.31
C VAL A 112 1.90 -7.12 5.07
N VAL A 113 3.06 -7.78 4.96
CA VAL A 113 4.32 -7.10 4.63
C VAL A 113 4.21 -6.38 3.29
N ALA A 114 3.68 -7.04 2.27
CA ALA A 114 3.43 -6.41 0.97
C ALA A 114 2.41 -5.25 1.07
N GLY A 115 1.35 -5.42 1.86
CA GLY A 115 0.35 -4.41 2.19
C GLY A 115 0.96 -3.16 2.81
N VAL A 116 1.71 -3.32 3.88
CA VAL A 116 2.39 -2.23 4.60
C VAL A 116 3.42 -1.55 3.69
N THR A 117 4.16 -2.32 2.90
CA THR A 117 5.14 -1.78 1.95
C THR A 117 4.50 -0.89 0.90
N ARG A 118 3.36 -1.30 0.35
CA ARG A 118 2.73 -0.62 -0.80
C ARG A 118 1.77 0.49 -0.39
N TRP A 119 0.98 0.27 0.65
CA TRP A 119 -0.26 1.01 0.90
C TRP A 119 -0.27 1.82 2.18
N LEU A 120 0.59 1.52 3.16
CA LEU A 120 0.55 2.25 4.44
C LEU A 120 1.02 3.70 4.22
N PRO A 121 0.15 4.70 4.43
CA PRO A 121 0.50 6.10 4.14
C PRO A 121 1.43 6.69 5.21
N ARG A 122 1.45 6.11 6.40
CA ARG A 122 2.26 6.59 7.51
C ARG A 122 3.70 6.08 7.44
N PRO A 123 4.64 6.82 8.04
CA PRO A 123 6.01 6.38 8.10
C PRO A 123 6.18 5.12 8.97
N ILE A 124 7.14 4.28 8.59
CA ILE A 124 7.53 3.03 9.25
C ILE A 124 9.05 2.91 9.25
N HIS A 125 9.59 2.05 10.10
CA HIS A 125 11.03 1.80 10.12
C HIS A 125 11.44 0.92 8.93
N GLU A 126 11.92 1.51 7.83
CA GLU A 126 12.25 0.80 6.58
C GLU A 126 13.24 -0.36 6.77
N GLY A 127 14.26 -0.15 7.62
CA GLY A 127 15.23 -1.18 7.95
C GLY A 127 14.62 -2.43 8.60
N ALA A 128 13.62 -2.23 9.45
CA ALA A 128 12.90 -3.32 10.12
C ALA A 128 11.87 -3.95 9.18
N LEU A 129 11.29 -3.18 8.26
CA LEU A 129 10.43 -3.72 7.20
C LEU A 129 11.21 -4.72 6.33
N LEU A 130 12.49 -4.48 6.04
CA LEU A 130 13.33 -5.46 5.34
C LEU A 130 13.53 -6.75 6.15
N LEU A 131 13.59 -6.66 7.48
CA LEU A 131 13.65 -7.84 8.36
C LEU A 131 12.30 -8.58 8.41
N ASP A 132 11.17 -7.86 8.50
CA ASP A 132 9.82 -8.43 8.39
C ASP A 132 9.63 -9.15 7.05
N ASP A 133 10.12 -8.57 5.95
CA ASP A 133 10.07 -9.16 4.61
C ASP A 133 10.93 -10.42 4.52
N ALA A 134 12.17 -10.37 5.03
CA ALA A 134 13.04 -11.53 5.12
C ALA A 134 12.40 -12.67 5.92
N ALA A 135 11.80 -12.36 7.07
CA ALA A 135 11.11 -13.33 7.91
C ALA A 135 9.90 -13.96 7.18
N SER A 136 9.13 -13.15 6.46
CA SER A 136 7.98 -13.64 5.68
C SER A 136 8.41 -14.58 4.54
N HIS A 137 9.50 -14.25 3.83
CA HIS A 137 10.09 -15.11 2.80
C HIS A 137 10.61 -16.42 3.39
N GLN A 138 11.28 -16.36 4.55
CA GLN A 138 11.76 -17.57 5.22
C GLN A 138 10.60 -18.47 5.66
N ALA A 139 9.53 -17.91 6.21
CA ALA A 139 8.36 -18.64 6.70
C ALA A 139 7.64 -19.43 5.60
N VAL A 140 7.67 -18.95 4.35
CA VAL A 140 7.08 -19.63 3.19
C VAL A 140 8.08 -20.49 2.40
N GLY A 141 9.30 -20.66 2.90
CA GLY A 141 10.33 -21.52 2.29
C GLY A 141 11.16 -20.86 1.17
N GLU A 142 11.07 -19.53 1.00
CA GLU A 142 11.82 -18.78 -0.01
C GLU A 142 13.19 -18.31 0.51
N ALA A 143 14.01 -19.27 0.97
CA ALA A 143 15.27 -19.00 1.68
C ALA A 143 16.27 -18.09 0.93
N VAL A 144 16.35 -18.20 -0.41
CA VAL A 144 17.26 -17.36 -1.21
C VAL A 144 16.84 -15.89 -1.19
N ALA A 145 15.54 -15.62 -1.26
CA ALA A 145 15.02 -14.25 -1.17
C ALA A 145 15.20 -13.70 0.25
N ALA A 146 14.87 -14.52 1.26
CA ALA A 146 15.10 -14.18 2.66
C ALA A 146 16.57 -13.81 2.94
N ALA A 147 17.52 -14.65 2.54
CA ALA A 147 18.95 -14.40 2.76
C ALA A 147 19.45 -13.09 2.11
N ARG A 148 18.93 -12.72 0.93
CA ARG A 148 19.27 -11.46 0.27
C ARG A 148 18.76 -10.25 1.06
N LEU A 149 17.54 -10.34 1.58
CA LEU A 149 16.95 -9.29 2.42
C LEU A 149 17.69 -9.18 3.76
N VAL A 150 18.04 -10.30 4.40
CA VAL A 150 18.88 -10.30 5.61
C VAL A 150 20.23 -9.63 5.35
N ALA A 151 20.86 -9.89 4.21
CA ALA A 151 22.15 -9.27 3.87
C ALA A 151 22.03 -7.73 3.78
N LEU A 152 20.91 -7.20 3.29
CA LEU A 152 20.64 -5.76 3.24
C LEU A 152 20.29 -5.19 4.62
N ALA A 153 19.57 -5.95 5.44
CA ALA A 153 19.05 -5.51 6.73
C ALA A 153 19.98 -5.79 7.92
N LYS A 154 21.10 -6.49 7.71
CA LYS A 154 22.04 -6.88 8.76
C LYS A 154 22.49 -5.72 9.68
N PRO A 155 22.85 -4.52 9.18
CA PRO A 155 23.22 -3.41 10.06
C PRO A 155 22.08 -2.99 11.01
N VAL A 156 20.84 -3.08 10.54
CA VAL A 156 19.65 -2.76 11.34
C VAL A 156 19.43 -3.84 12.40
N LEU A 157 19.61 -5.12 12.05
CA LEU A 157 19.55 -6.21 13.03
C LEU A 157 20.60 -6.06 14.13
N GLU A 158 21.82 -5.64 13.78
CA GLU A 158 22.88 -5.34 14.76
C GLU A 158 22.48 -4.19 15.70
N ALA A 159 21.99 -3.07 15.16
CA ALA A 159 21.53 -1.94 15.96
C ALA A 159 20.38 -2.33 16.89
N LEU A 160 19.36 -3.03 16.37
CA LEU A 160 18.23 -3.50 17.17
C LEU A 160 18.63 -4.55 18.22
N THR A 161 19.69 -5.32 17.97
CA THR A 161 20.26 -6.23 18.98
C THR A 161 20.80 -5.43 20.18
N LEU A 162 21.55 -4.35 19.91
CA LEU A 162 22.05 -3.46 20.95
C LEU A 162 20.90 -2.79 21.71
N ASP A 163 19.90 -2.26 20.99
CA ASP A 163 18.73 -1.65 21.61
C ASP A 163 17.95 -2.64 22.50
N CYS A 164 17.87 -3.90 22.08
CA CYS A 164 17.23 -4.96 22.85
C CYS A 164 18.02 -5.30 24.13
N GLU A 165 19.35 -5.37 24.05
CA GLU A 165 20.23 -5.67 25.19
C GLU A 165 20.29 -4.53 26.21
N ASP A 166 20.28 -3.29 25.73
CA ASP A 166 20.28 -2.08 26.55
C ASP A 166 18.89 -1.78 27.15
N GLY A 167 17.85 -2.53 26.76
CA GLY A 167 16.50 -2.38 27.28
C GLY A 167 15.74 -1.18 26.70
N PHE A 168 16.12 -0.70 25.52
CA PHE A 168 15.42 0.40 24.82
C PHE A 168 14.14 -0.06 24.10
N LEU A 169 13.94 -1.37 23.95
CA LEU A 169 12.74 -1.90 23.27
C LEU A 169 11.64 -2.29 24.27
N SER A 170 10.39 -2.01 23.88
CA SER A 170 9.22 -2.55 24.61
C SER A 170 9.21 -4.07 24.55
N ALA A 171 8.59 -4.73 25.54
CA ALA A 171 8.53 -6.19 25.58
C ALA A 171 7.81 -6.78 24.34
N ALA A 172 6.71 -6.17 23.90
CA ALA A 172 6.06 -6.51 22.63
C ALA A 172 7.01 -6.40 21.41
N THR A 173 7.77 -5.31 21.31
CA THR A 173 8.76 -5.11 20.23
C THR A 173 9.89 -6.14 20.32
N ALA A 174 10.37 -6.46 21.51
CA ALA A 174 11.42 -7.46 21.73
C ALA A 174 10.96 -8.89 21.36
N VAL A 175 9.69 -9.24 21.65
CA VAL A 175 9.09 -10.53 21.24
C VAL A 175 9.04 -10.65 19.72
N GLU A 176 8.59 -9.60 19.03
CA GLU A 176 8.55 -9.61 17.56
C GLU A 176 9.97 -9.62 16.97
N LEU A 177 10.89 -8.81 17.50
CA LEU A 177 12.30 -8.81 17.08
C LEU A 177 12.93 -10.19 17.25
N LYS A 178 12.64 -10.90 18.34
CA LYS A 178 13.11 -12.27 18.56
C LYS A 178 12.61 -13.22 17.48
N SER A 179 11.32 -13.16 17.14
CA SER A 179 10.73 -13.97 16.06
C SER A 179 11.42 -13.69 14.71
N VAL A 180 11.57 -12.41 14.38
CA VAL A 180 12.20 -11.95 13.13
C VAL A 180 13.68 -12.31 13.07
N ALA A 181 14.44 -12.15 14.16
CA ALA A 181 15.85 -12.51 14.24
C ALA A 181 16.07 -14.02 14.10
N GLN A 182 15.20 -14.84 14.68
CA GLN A 182 15.23 -16.30 14.50
C GLN A 182 14.98 -16.70 13.05
N ALA A 183 14.01 -16.06 12.38
CA ALA A 183 13.77 -16.29 10.96
C ALA A 183 14.97 -15.84 10.10
N ALA A 184 15.57 -14.69 10.42
CA ALA A 184 16.77 -14.20 9.74
C ALA A 184 17.96 -15.19 9.89
N ALA A 185 18.21 -15.68 11.10
CA ALA A 185 19.23 -16.70 11.36
C ALA A 185 18.96 -18.00 10.57
N GLY A 186 17.71 -18.48 10.56
CA GLY A 186 17.30 -19.63 9.77
C GLY A 186 17.59 -19.47 8.27
N ALA A 187 17.33 -18.27 7.71
CA ALA A 187 17.56 -17.97 6.30
C ALA A 187 19.04 -18.01 5.88
N VAL A 188 19.96 -17.78 6.82
CA VAL A 188 21.40 -17.66 6.52
C VAL A 188 22.26 -18.76 7.13
N SER A 189 21.65 -19.71 7.85
CA SER A 189 22.34 -20.80 8.57
C SER A 189 23.31 -21.65 7.73
N GLN A 190 23.09 -21.72 6.40
CA GLN A 190 23.95 -22.46 5.47
C GLN A 190 24.96 -21.57 4.74
N LEU A 191 25.08 -20.29 5.10
CA LEU A 191 25.97 -19.31 4.47
C LEU A 191 27.18 -19.03 5.36
N ALA A 192 28.33 -18.77 4.74
CA ALA A 192 29.59 -18.56 5.44
C ALA A 192 29.57 -17.37 6.44
N TRP A 193 28.69 -16.38 6.21
CA TRP A 193 28.52 -15.22 7.07
C TRP A 193 27.34 -15.36 8.06
N GLY A 194 26.63 -16.50 8.05
CA GLY A 194 25.44 -16.72 8.85
C GLY A 194 25.67 -16.72 10.36
N GLY A 195 26.86 -17.15 10.80
CA GLY A 195 27.20 -17.22 12.23
C GLY A 195 27.12 -15.88 12.96
N GLU A 196 27.34 -14.75 12.27
CA GLU A 196 27.17 -13.43 12.89
C GLU A 196 25.68 -13.10 13.15
N VAL A 197 24.79 -13.48 12.23
CA VAL A 197 23.34 -13.30 12.37
C VAL A 197 22.77 -14.24 13.42
N GLU A 198 23.26 -15.47 13.48
CA GLU A 198 22.93 -16.43 14.55
C GLU A 198 23.32 -15.87 15.92
N ALA A 199 24.52 -15.28 16.04
CA ALA A 199 24.95 -14.64 17.28
C ALA A 199 24.05 -13.46 17.69
N PHE A 200 23.58 -12.65 16.74
CA PHE A 200 22.58 -11.60 17.03
C PHE A 200 21.27 -12.19 17.54
N ALA A 201 20.76 -13.24 16.89
CA ALA A 201 19.52 -13.89 17.30
C ALA A 201 19.62 -14.54 18.69
N GLU A 202 20.76 -15.15 19.02
CA GLU A 202 21.04 -15.70 20.36
C GLU A 202 21.08 -14.60 21.42
N ARG A 203 21.77 -13.49 21.14
CA ARG A 203 21.83 -12.31 22.01
C ARG A 203 20.44 -11.75 22.30
N ILE A 204 19.64 -11.51 21.26
CA ILE A 204 18.23 -11.08 21.38
C ILE A 204 17.42 -12.10 22.19
N ALA A 205 17.60 -13.40 21.96
CA ALA A 205 16.86 -14.43 22.68
C ALA A 205 17.22 -14.51 24.17
N SER A 206 18.44 -14.13 24.53
CA SER A 206 18.98 -14.08 25.89
C SER A 206 18.69 -12.77 26.64
N ALA A 207 18.42 -11.69 25.90
CA ALA A 207 18.10 -10.39 26.46
C ALA A 207 16.73 -10.44 27.16
N THR A 208 16.68 -9.97 28.40
CA THR A 208 15.42 -9.70 29.09
C THR A 208 14.94 -8.32 28.63
N GLY A 209 14.02 -8.27 27.67
CA GLY A 209 13.42 -7.00 27.26
C GLY A 209 12.76 -6.33 28.46
N LEU A 210 13.19 -5.10 28.82
CA LEU A 210 12.48 -4.19 29.73
C LEU A 210 13.19 -2.82 29.80
N SER A 211 12.53 -1.77 29.29
CA SER A 211 12.40 -0.47 29.97
C SER A 211 11.25 0.35 29.37
N GLN A 212 10.83 1.34 30.14
CA GLN A 212 9.54 2.03 30.12
C GLN A 212 9.58 3.35 29.35
N ILE A 213 10.14 3.33 28.15
CA ILE A 213 10.26 4.52 27.29
C ILE A 213 9.80 4.14 25.88
N ASP A 214 8.91 4.98 25.35
CA ASP A 214 8.54 5.16 23.93
C ASP A 214 7.05 5.16 23.65
N LEU A 215 6.16 4.74 24.55
CA LEU A 215 4.74 4.94 24.25
C LEU A 215 4.33 6.40 24.41
N ASP A 216 4.71 7.10 25.48
CA ASP A 216 4.38 8.52 25.62
C ASP A 216 5.08 9.39 24.55
N ASP A 217 6.29 9.02 24.07
CA ASP A 217 6.96 9.74 22.97
C ASP A 217 6.42 9.33 21.59
N ALA A 218 6.07 8.06 21.36
CA ALA A 218 5.36 7.66 20.14
C ALA A 218 3.95 8.26 20.07
N LEU A 219 3.23 8.34 21.20
CA LEU A 219 1.93 9.01 21.32
C LEU A 219 2.09 10.52 21.12
N ARG A 220 3.08 11.15 21.75
CA ARG A 220 3.36 12.59 21.57
C ARG A 220 3.77 12.90 20.13
N ARG A 221 4.65 12.11 19.50
CA ARG A 221 5.04 12.29 18.09
C ARG A 221 3.90 12.00 17.13
N PHE A 222 3.01 11.05 17.45
CA PHE A 222 1.79 10.83 16.68
C PHE A 222 0.86 12.05 16.75
N ILE A 223 0.68 12.61 17.96
CA ILE A 223 -0.08 13.85 18.18
C ILE A 223 0.58 15.04 17.48
N GLU A 224 1.90 15.20 17.59
CA GLU A 224 2.66 16.28 16.95
C GLU A 224 2.63 16.14 15.42
N HIS A 225 2.60 14.91 14.87
CA HIS A 225 2.43 14.68 13.44
C HIS A 225 1.03 15.09 12.97
N GLU A 226 -0.04 14.68 13.65
CA GLU A 226 -1.42 15.11 13.32
C GLU A 226 -1.60 16.64 13.51
N THR A 227 -1.00 17.22 14.56
CA THR A 227 -1.20 18.64 14.89
C THR A 227 -0.35 19.58 14.04
N ALA A 228 0.90 19.21 13.70
CA ALA A 228 1.77 20.02 12.84
C ALA A 228 1.29 20.03 11.37
N GLN A 229 0.56 19.00 10.95
CA GLN A 229 -0.07 18.94 9.63
C GLN A 229 -1.24 19.93 9.48
N LEU A 230 -2.02 20.14 10.55
CA LEU A 230 -3.13 21.11 10.54
C LEU A 230 -2.67 22.57 10.40
N VAL A 231 -1.53 22.93 11.02
CA VAL A 231 -1.01 24.31 11.04
C VAL A 231 -0.38 24.70 9.68
N GLY A 232 0.15 23.74 8.92
CA GLY A 232 0.65 23.97 7.56
C GLY A 232 -0.45 24.18 6.52
N ALA A 233 -1.65 23.64 6.75
CA ALA A 233 -2.80 23.73 5.85
C ALA A 233 -3.45 25.14 5.83
N LEU A 234 -3.41 25.85 6.95
CA LEU A 234 -4.02 27.19 7.10
C LEU A 234 -3.25 28.33 6.43
N ALA A 235 -2.06 28.06 5.88
CA ALA A 235 -1.22 29.07 5.21
C ALA A 235 -1.46 29.18 3.69
N ALA A 236 -2.31 28.33 3.10
CA ALA A 236 -2.69 28.38 1.69
C ALA A 236 -4.08 29.06 1.56
N GLY A 237 -4.12 30.37 1.84
CA GLY A 237 -5.34 31.17 1.71
C GLY A 237 -5.76 31.36 0.25
N ASP A 238 -7.06 31.19 0.02
CA ASP A 238 -7.77 31.47 -1.22
C ASP A 238 -7.45 32.86 -1.78
N GLY A 239 -6.98 32.90 -3.02
CA GLY A 239 -6.84 34.11 -3.81
C GLY A 239 -7.79 34.07 -5.00
N GLU A 240 -9.03 34.51 -4.82
CA GLU A 240 -9.90 34.89 -5.94
C GLU A 240 -9.36 36.18 -6.57
N ALA A 241 -8.77 36.06 -7.76
CA ALA A 241 -8.46 37.21 -8.61
C ALA A 241 -9.57 37.42 -9.63
N VAL A 242 -10.49 38.32 -9.33
CA VAL A 242 -11.37 38.97 -10.31
C VAL A 242 -10.55 40.06 -11.01
N GLY A 243 -10.37 39.95 -12.33
CA GLY A 243 -9.68 40.96 -13.12
C GLY A 243 -9.80 40.72 -14.61
N ASP A 244 -10.61 41.54 -15.27
CA ASP A 244 -10.78 41.60 -16.71
C ASP A 244 -9.55 42.27 -17.36
N ALA A 245 -8.70 41.49 -18.02
CA ALA A 245 -7.60 41.99 -18.85
C ALA A 245 -7.27 40.99 -19.96
N ALA A 246 -7.75 41.28 -21.16
CA ALA A 246 -7.39 40.55 -22.37
C ALA A 246 -5.87 40.58 -22.59
N SER A 247 -5.29 39.39 -22.83
CA SER A 247 -3.90 39.11 -23.25
C SER A 247 -2.84 38.84 -22.17
N ALA A 248 -3.17 38.79 -20.88
CA ALA A 248 -2.24 38.26 -19.86
C ALA A 248 -2.41 36.73 -19.71
N PRO A 249 -1.32 35.96 -19.45
CA PRO A 249 -1.44 34.53 -19.15
C PRO A 249 -2.26 34.34 -17.87
N VAL A 250 -3.27 33.48 -17.94
CA VAL A 250 -4.09 33.14 -16.77
C VAL A 250 -3.30 32.14 -15.93
N VAL A 251 -2.95 32.56 -14.71
CA VAL A 251 -2.26 31.71 -13.72
C VAL A 251 -3.31 31.18 -12.74
N GLN A 252 -3.46 29.86 -12.67
CA GLN A 252 -4.37 29.19 -11.74
C GLN A 252 -3.56 28.32 -10.78
N LEU A 253 -3.72 28.53 -9.48
CA LEU A 253 -3.26 27.58 -8.47
C LEU A 253 -4.30 26.48 -8.31
N LYS A 254 -3.87 25.23 -8.38
CA LYS A 254 -4.71 24.04 -8.20
C LYS A 254 -4.06 23.11 -7.19
N THR A 255 -4.89 22.48 -6.39
CA THR A 255 -4.50 21.39 -5.50
C THR A 255 -5.15 20.10 -6.03
N GLN A 256 -4.44 18.98 -5.97
CA GLN A 256 -4.98 17.66 -6.32
C GLN A 256 -4.52 16.63 -5.29
N ALA A 257 -5.45 15.78 -4.86
CA ALA A 257 -5.15 14.61 -4.08
C ALA A 257 -4.26 13.63 -4.85
N ILE A 258 -3.35 13.00 -4.13
CA ILE A 258 -2.59 11.86 -4.63
C ILE A 258 -3.52 10.67 -4.83
N ASP A 259 -3.40 10.02 -5.98
CA ASP A 259 -4.01 8.72 -6.24
C ASP A 259 -3.12 7.60 -5.66
N PRO A 260 -3.56 6.90 -4.60
CA PRO A 260 -2.78 5.83 -3.99
C PRO A 260 -2.60 4.62 -4.92
N VAL A 261 -3.47 4.42 -5.91
CA VAL A 261 -3.33 3.33 -6.89
C VAL A 261 -2.18 3.63 -7.85
N ALA A 262 -1.97 4.90 -8.18
CA ALA A 262 -0.93 5.35 -9.09
C ALA A 262 0.43 5.62 -8.41
N THR A 263 0.48 5.73 -7.08
CA THR A 263 1.69 6.13 -6.34
C THR A 263 1.90 5.29 -5.07
N THR A 264 3.14 5.10 -4.64
CA THR A 264 3.41 4.56 -3.29
C THR A 264 3.09 5.63 -2.24
N ALA A 265 2.02 5.41 -1.47
CA ALA A 265 1.47 6.41 -0.54
C ALA A 265 2.51 6.93 0.47
N ARG A 266 3.40 6.06 0.97
CA ARG A 266 4.42 6.41 1.96
C ARG A 266 5.51 7.39 1.49
N VAL A 267 5.73 7.50 0.18
CA VAL A 267 6.83 8.30 -0.39
C VAL A 267 6.53 9.79 -0.29
N LEU A 268 5.27 10.13 -0.52
CA LEU A 268 4.80 11.50 -0.56
C LEU A 268 4.24 11.86 0.82
N ARG A 269 4.27 13.14 1.16
CA ARG A 269 3.74 13.62 2.44
C ARG A 269 2.23 13.47 2.46
N TRP A 270 1.74 12.36 3.02
CA TRP A 270 0.33 12.13 3.27
C TRP A 270 -0.09 12.77 4.59
N ILE A 271 -1.12 13.61 4.55
CA ILE A 271 -1.67 14.26 5.74
C ILE A 271 -2.89 13.48 6.21
N ASP A 272 -3.95 13.52 5.41
CA ASP A 272 -5.18 12.77 5.60
C ASP A 272 -5.91 12.64 4.25
N SER A 273 -7.02 11.93 4.24
CA SER A 273 -7.82 11.66 3.05
C SER A 273 -8.38 12.90 2.37
N ASP A 274 -8.51 14.01 3.10
CA ASP A 274 -9.14 15.25 2.64
C ASP A 274 -8.11 16.28 2.15
N TYR A 275 -6.83 16.06 2.43
CA TYR A 275 -5.77 16.97 2.01
C TYR A 275 -5.28 16.70 0.58
N ASP A 276 -5.26 17.74 -0.24
CA ASP A 276 -4.67 17.69 -1.57
C ASP A 276 -3.16 18.00 -1.52
N GLU A 277 -2.32 17.00 -1.76
CA GLU A 277 -0.86 17.15 -1.63
C GLU A 277 -0.18 17.77 -2.85
N VAL A 278 -0.75 17.58 -4.05
CA VAL A 278 -0.12 18.02 -5.30
C VAL A 278 -0.51 19.46 -5.58
N ARG A 279 0.45 20.38 -5.45
CA ARG A 279 0.25 21.78 -5.82
C ARG A 279 0.68 22.00 -7.26
N VAL A 280 -0.22 22.57 -8.06
CA VAL A 280 0.00 22.84 -9.49
C VAL A 280 -0.26 24.30 -9.78
N THR A 281 0.75 24.98 -10.33
CA THR A 281 0.57 26.30 -10.95
C THR A 281 0.38 26.10 -12.45
N ASP A 282 -0.86 26.27 -12.92
CA ASP A 282 -1.27 26.13 -14.33
C ASP A 282 -1.29 27.52 -14.98
N THR A 283 -0.31 27.79 -15.82
CA THR A 283 -0.19 29.02 -16.61
C THR A 283 -0.66 28.77 -18.03
N ARG A 284 -1.79 29.37 -18.41
CA ARG A 284 -2.41 29.18 -19.73
C ARG A 284 -2.11 30.33 -20.67
N SER A 285 -1.63 30.02 -21.87
CA SER A 285 -1.42 31.00 -22.95
C SER A 285 -1.97 30.48 -24.28
N SER A 286 -2.21 31.39 -25.24
CA SER A 286 -2.68 31.06 -26.60
C SER A 286 -1.59 30.33 -27.41
N GLY A 287 -1.41 29.03 -27.16
CA GLY A 287 -0.53 28.16 -27.94
C GLY A 287 0.16 27.08 -27.11
N ASN A 288 0.60 27.40 -25.90
CA ASN A 288 1.21 26.45 -24.96
C ASN A 288 0.80 26.80 -23.52
N SER A 289 0.31 25.80 -22.80
CA SER A 289 0.11 25.89 -21.35
C SER A 289 1.28 25.26 -20.62
N MET A 290 1.55 25.71 -19.40
CA MET A 290 2.60 25.18 -18.54
C MET A 290 2.03 24.84 -17.17
N ALA A 291 2.28 23.62 -16.71
CA ALA A 291 1.95 23.17 -15.37
C ALA A 291 3.23 22.98 -14.56
N GLU A 292 3.36 23.71 -13.46
CA GLU A 292 4.46 23.56 -12.50
C GLU A 292 3.96 22.83 -11.25
N PHE A 293 4.59 21.70 -10.95
CA PHE A 293 4.24 20.81 -9.85
C PHE A 293 5.15 21.06 -8.65
N ALA A 294 4.58 20.98 -7.46
CA ALA A 294 5.29 20.89 -6.20
C ALA A 294 4.59 19.86 -5.30
N ILE A 295 5.35 18.83 -4.88
CA ILE A 295 4.89 17.77 -3.98
C ILE A 295 5.93 17.59 -2.88
N GLU A 296 5.51 17.56 -1.62
CA GLU A 296 6.43 17.32 -0.50
C GLU A 296 6.65 15.83 -0.27
N LEU A 297 7.90 15.46 0.03
CA LEU A 297 8.25 14.11 0.44
C LEU A 297 7.92 13.87 1.92
N SER A 298 7.48 12.66 2.25
CA SER A 298 7.28 12.23 3.64
C SER A 298 8.56 12.40 4.45
N ASP A 299 8.48 12.99 5.64
CA ASP A 299 9.63 13.38 6.48
C ASP A 299 10.67 12.27 6.73
N PHE A 300 10.25 11.01 6.60
CA PHE A 300 11.02 9.83 6.94
C PHE A 300 11.49 9.03 5.72
N ILE A 301 11.17 9.47 4.50
CA ILE A 301 11.70 8.86 3.28
C ILE A 301 13.12 9.39 3.04
N ASP A 302 14.06 8.52 2.70
CA ASP A 302 15.34 8.94 2.13
C ASP A 302 15.06 9.60 0.76
N PRO A 303 15.37 10.90 0.57
CA PRO A 303 15.16 11.58 -0.70
C PRO A 303 15.95 10.97 -1.88
N ARG A 304 16.91 10.08 -1.61
CA ARG A 304 17.72 9.38 -2.61
C ARG A 304 17.24 7.95 -2.89
N CYS A 305 16.19 7.48 -2.21
CA CYS A 305 15.69 6.13 -2.42
C CYS A 305 15.13 5.95 -3.84
N GLN A 306 15.08 4.69 -4.28
CA GLN A 306 14.63 4.37 -5.63
C GLN A 306 13.19 4.84 -5.88
N GLU A 307 12.31 4.73 -4.89
CA GLU A 307 10.89 5.08 -5.04
C GLU A 307 10.71 6.58 -5.35
N VAL A 308 11.46 7.46 -4.67
CA VAL A 308 11.49 8.90 -4.96
C VAL A 308 11.92 9.16 -6.40
N GLY A 309 12.94 8.44 -6.89
CA GLY A 309 13.44 8.55 -8.25
C GLY A 309 12.45 8.09 -9.34
N ARG A 310 11.40 7.33 -8.99
CA ARG A 310 10.37 6.87 -9.93
C ARG A 310 9.16 7.82 -10.03
N VAL A 311 9.01 8.78 -9.10
CA VAL A 311 7.87 9.70 -9.10
C VAL A 311 7.90 10.59 -10.35
N THR A 312 6.84 10.49 -11.14
CA THR A 312 6.68 11.16 -12.43
C THR A 312 5.40 11.98 -12.42
N ALA A 313 5.46 13.24 -12.87
CA ALA A 313 4.29 14.10 -13.01
C ALA A 313 3.58 13.85 -14.34
N PHE A 314 2.26 14.03 -14.37
CA PHE A 314 1.47 13.92 -15.59
C PHE A 314 0.43 15.04 -15.73
N VAL A 315 0.07 15.31 -16.98
CA VAL A 315 -1.07 16.12 -17.40
C VAL A 315 -1.92 15.28 -18.34
N ALA A 316 -3.22 15.22 -18.11
CA ALA A 316 -4.18 14.46 -18.92
C ALA A 316 -5.42 15.30 -19.27
N ASP A 317 -6.10 14.93 -20.35
CA ASP A 317 -7.44 15.42 -20.65
C ASP A 317 -8.44 14.81 -19.66
N GLY A 318 -9.10 15.67 -18.88
CA GLY A 318 -10.00 15.23 -17.80
C GLY A 318 -11.30 14.58 -18.28
N VAL A 319 -11.65 14.70 -19.56
CA VAL A 319 -12.85 14.07 -20.16
C VAL A 319 -12.49 12.75 -20.81
N THR A 320 -11.50 12.74 -21.71
CA THR A 320 -11.14 11.52 -22.46
C THR A 320 -10.23 10.58 -21.65
N GLY A 321 -9.50 11.12 -20.68
CA GLY A 321 -8.44 10.43 -19.95
C GLY A 321 -7.12 10.33 -20.71
N THR A 322 -7.02 10.95 -21.90
CA THR A 322 -5.82 10.90 -22.73
C THR A 322 -4.66 11.62 -22.06
N LEU A 323 -3.50 10.95 -21.94
CA LEU A 323 -2.29 11.60 -21.44
C LEU A 323 -1.78 12.65 -22.44
N LEU A 324 -1.66 13.88 -21.97
CA LEU A 324 -1.15 15.01 -22.76
C LEU A 324 0.37 15.13 -22.61
N ARG A 325 0.88 14.94 -21.39
CA ARG A 325 2.30 15.04 -21.08
C ARG A 325 2.65 14.25 -19.83
N THR A 326 3.85 13.68 -19.80
CA THR A 326 4.50 13.20 -18.58
C THR A 326 5.90 13.80 -18.45
N GLY A 327 6.44 13.85 -17.24
CA GLY A 327 7.82 14.26 -17.03
C GLY A 327 8.32 13.91 -15.64
N ARG A 328 9.61 13.57 -15.57
CA ARG A 328 10.27 13.20 -14.31
C ARG A 328 10.24 14.37 -13.35
N THR A 329 9.98 14.08 -12.09
CA THR A 329 10.19 15.06 -11.03
C THR A 329 11.68 15.22 -10.73
N ARG A 330 12.05 16.38 -10.19
CA ARG A 330 13.39 16.68 -9.70
C ARG A 330 13.28 17.08 -8.24
N LEU A 331 14.16 16.53 -7.42
CA LEU A 331 14.25 16.88 -6.03
C LEU A 331 14.87 18.26 -5.85
N SER A 332 14.20 19.12 -5.08
CA SER A 332 14.71 20.42 -4.63
C SER A 332 14.43 20.53 -3.13
N GLY A 333 15.46 20.30 -2.30
CA GLY A 333 15.27 20.13 -0.86
C GLY A 333 14.47 18.85 -0.58
N ARG A 334 13.31 18.97 0.08
CA ARG A 334 12.35 17.88 0.30
C ARG A 334 11.12 17.94 -0.62
N THR A 335 11.16 18.80 -1.64
CA THR A 335 10.04 18.98 -2.58
C THR A 335 10.41 18.41 -3.94
N LEU A 336 9.56 17.52 -4.46
CA LEU A 336 9.59 17.08 -5.84
C LEU A 336 8.93 18.13 -6.73
N ARG A 337 9.66 18.57 -7.77
CA ARG A 337 9.21 19.58 -8.72
C ARG A 337 9.25 19.07 -10.15
N ALA A 338 8.26 19.45 -10.95
CA ALA A 338 8.25 19.21 -12.39
C ALA A 338 7.64 20.42 -13.10
N ALA A 339 8.05 20.67 -14.34
CA ALA A 339 7.44 21.67 -15.21
C ALA A 339 7.07 21.00 -16.54
N LEU A 340 5.79 20.97 -16.86
CA LEU A 340 5.25 20.29 -18.03
C LEU A 340 4.58 21.30 -18.96
N THR A 341 5.13 21.45 -20.16
CA THR A 341 4.47 22.19 -21.24
C THR A 341 3.53 21.26 -22.00
N TYR A 342 2.28 21.69 -22.21
CA TYR A 342 1.25 20.91 -22.87
C TYR A 342 0.33 21.80 -23.71
N GLN A 343 -0.38 21.19 -24.66
CA GLN A 343 -1.43 21.85 -25.43
C GLN A 343 -2.77 21.63 -24.73
N LEU A 344 -3.57 22.70 -24.61
CA LEU A 344 -4.90 22.59 -24.02
C LEU A 344 -5.74 21.61 -24.85
N PRO A 345 -6.37 20.59 -24.23
CA PRO A 345 -7.16 19.63 -24.97
C PRO A 345 -8.43 20.28 -25.51
N PRO A 346 -9.04 19.72 -26.59
CA PRO A 346 -10.31 20.21 -27.13
C PRO A 346 -11.44 20.24 -26.10
N SER A 347 -11.38 19.36 -25.10
CA SER A 347 -12.35 19.32 -23.98
C SER A 347 -12.26 20.53 -23.05
N GLY A 348 -11.16 21.29 -23.10
CA GLY A 348 -10.85 22.38 -22.15
C GLY A 348 -10.55 21.90 -20.72
N SER A 349 -10.69 20.60 -20.46
CA SER A 349 -10.57 20.00 -19.13
C SER A 349 -9.23 19.32 -18.96
N VAL A 350 -8.57 19.59 -17.83
CA VAL A 350 -7.23 19.07 -17.54
C VAL A 350 -7.18 18.50 -16.13
N VAL A 351 -6.63 17.30 -16.01
CA VAL A 351 -6.31 16.65 -14.74
C VAL A 351 -4.79 16.58 -14.59
N PHE A 352 -4.32 16.82 -13.38
CA PHE A 352 -2.91 16.82 -13.02
C PHE A 352 -2.69 15.78 -11.93
N GLY A 353 -1.49 15.20 -11.88
CA GLY A 353 -1.12 14.33 -10.78
C GLY A 353 0.31 13.83 -10.90
N VAL A 354 0.64 12.87 -10.03
CA VAL A 354 1.91 12.15 -10.04
C VAL A 354 1.65 10.65 -9.99
N TYR A 355 2.62 9.87 -10.47
CA TYR A 355 2.58 8.41 -10.45
C TYR A 355 3.96 7.80 -10.29
N ASP A 356 4.02 6.56 -9.81
CA ASP A 356 5.23 5.73 -9.83
C ASP A 356 5.42 5.14 -11.24
N ALA A 357 6.51 5.51 -11.91
CA ALA A 357 6.84 5.00 -13.23
C ALA A 357 6.95 3.45 -13.30
N GLY A 358 7.21 2.78 -12.18
CA GLY A 358 7.24 1.32 -12.07
C GLY A 358 5.87 0.65 -12.17
N LEU A 359 4.78 1.35 -11.85
CA LEU A 359 3.40 0.85 -12.00
C LEU A 359 2.87 1.07 -13.42
N GLY A 360 3.50 1.97 -14.17
CA GLY A 360 3.13 2.31 -15.54
C GLY A 360 1.89 3.20 -15.63
N VAL A 361 1.61 3.65 -16.87
CA VAL A 361 0.52 4.60 -17.15
C VAL A 361 -0.88 3.99 -17.02
N ALA A 362 -1.00 2.65 -17.01
CA ALA A 362 -2.26 1.96 -16.88
C ALA A 362 -2.88 2.09 -15.48
N ALA A 363 -2.07 2.42 -14.46
CA ALA A 363 -2.55 2.67 -13.10
C ALA A 363 -3.19 4.06 -12.93
N LEU A 364 -3.09 4.93 -13.93
CA LEU A 364 -3.56 6.31 -13.83
C LEU A 364 -5.07 6.41 -13.95
N ARG A 365 -5.70 7.03 -12.96
CA ARG A 365 -7.09 7.48 -13.02
C ARG A 365 -7.15 8.95 -13.42
N THR A 366 -7.31 9.19 -14.72
CA THR A 366 -7.14 10.52 -15.33
C THR A 366 -8.46 11.24 -15.62
N ARG A 367 -9.62 10.60 -15.41
CA ARG A 367 -10.92 11.23 -15.69
C ARG A 367 -11.42 11.96 -14.46
N ILE A 368 -12.19 13.04 -14.67
CA ILE A 368 -12.84 13.77 -13.57
C ILE A 368 -13.73 12.85 -12.73
N ALA A 369 -14.44 11.92 -13.37
CA ALA A 369 -15.28 10.94 -12.70
C ALA A 369 -14.52 10.04 -11.72
N ASP A 370 -13.19 9.90 -11.87
CA ASP A 370 -12.40 9.08 -10.98
C ASP A 370 -12.04 9.79 -9.66
N ARG A 371 -12.26 11.10 -9.55
CA ARG A 371 -11.92 11.88 -8.33
C ARG A 371 -12.62 11.36 -7.08
N THR A 372 -13.90 11.01 -7.20
CA THR A 372 -14.66 10.47 -6.08
C THR A 372 -14.14 9.09 -5.68
N ARG A 373 -13.76 8.25 -6.64
CA ARG A 373 -13.11 6.95 -6.38
C ARG A 373 -11.76 7.11 -5.69
N VAL A 374 -10.96 8.09 -6.11
CA VAL A 374 -9.70 8.45 -5.43
C VAL A 374 -9.99 8.84 -3.98
N ALA A 375 -10.95 9.74 -3.74
CA ALA A 375 -11.32 10.15 -2.38
C ALA A 375 -11.81 8.99 -1.50
N ILE A 376 -12.60 8.07 -2.07
CA ILE A 376 -13.06 6.85 -1.39
C ILE A 376 -11.86 5.95 -1.01
N ASP A 377 -10.93 5.70 -1.92
CA ASP A 377 -9.75 4.87 -1.64
C ASP A 377 -8.85 5.51 -0.57
N ARG A 378 -8.71 6.84 -0.59
CA ARG A 378 -7.96 7.59 0.43
C ARG A 378 -8.59 7.44 1.82
N LEU A 379 -9.91 7.60 1.94
CA LEU A 379 -10.64 7.37 3.20
C LEU A 379 -10.44 5.94 3.73
N LEU A 380 -10.45 4.95 2.85
CA LEU A 380 -10.29 3.54 3.22
C LEU A 380 -8.86 3.22 3.65
N LEU A 381 -7.86 3.81 2.99
CA LEU A 381 -6.46 3.68 3.41
C LEU A 381 -6.19 4.35 4.74
N ASP A 382 -6.78 5.51 5.00
CA ASP A 382 -6.70 6.15 6.32
C ASP A 382 -7.40 5.32 7.39
N ALA A 383 -8.59 4.79 7.09
CA ALA A 383 -9.29 3.90 8.01
C ALA A 383 -8.43 2.68 8.38
N TRP A 384 -7.83 2.03 7.38
CA TRP A 384 -6.91 0.91 7.59
C TRP A 384 -5.64 1.30 8.34
N SER A 385 -5.06 2.45 8.02
CA SER A 385 -3.92 3.01 8.74
C SER A 385 -4.26 3.25 10.22
N SER A 386 -5.34 3.95 10.53
CA SER A 386 -5.81 4.20 11.90
C SER A 386 -6.07 2.89 12.66
N HIS A 387 -6.72 1.90 12.02
CA HIS A 387 -6.92 0.58 12.59
C HIS A 387 -5.59 -0.13 12.92
N ARG A 388 -4.62 -0.10 12.00
CA ARG A 388 -3.29 -0.67 12.25
C ARG A 388 -2.53 0.02 13.39
N ALA A 389 -2.67 1.34 13.56
CA ALA A 389 -2.08 2.02 14.73
C ALA A 389 -2.78 1.61 16.02
N ALA A 390 -4.10 1.43 16.01
CA ALA A 390 -4.82 0.92 17.16
C ALA A 390 -4.32 -0.49 17.55
N LEU A 391 -4.08 -1.38 16.58
CA LEU A 391 -3.45 -2.68 16.82
C LEU A 391 -2.05 -2.55 17.43
N VAL A 392 -1.18 -1.71 16.87
CA VAL A 392 0.17 -1.44 17.40
C VAL A 392 0.12 -0.98 18.86
N ILE A 393 -0.73 0.00 19.17
CA ILE A 393 -0.86 0.51 20.55
C ILE A 393 -1.39 -0.60 21.45
N GLN A 394 -2.45 -1.30 21.03
CA GLN A 394 -3.07 -2.38 21.81
C GLN A 394 -2.06 -3.47 22.18
N THR A 395 -1.22 -3.89 21.23
CA THR A 395 -0.19 -4.91 21.46
C THR A 395 0.84 -4.48 22.50
N ARG A 396 1.09 -3.17 22.64
CA ARG A 396 2.04 -2.63 23.63
C ARG A 396 1.44 -2.44 25.03
N ILE A 397 0.11 -2.54 25.22
CA ILE A 397 -0.55 -2.17 26.50
C ILE A 397 -0.20 -3.11 27.66
N ALA A 398 -0.06 -4.41 27.39
CA ALA A 398 0.04 -5.44 28.43
C ALA A 398 1.21 -5.23 29.40
N ASP A 399 2.25 -4.52 28.95
CA ASP A 399 3.51 -4.35 29.67
C ASP A 399 3.69 -2.94 30.27
N LEU A 400 2.61 -2.14 30.29
CA LEU A 400 2.65 -0.75 30.74
C LEU A 400 2.19 -0.57 32.17
N ASP A 401 2.74 0.47 32.81
CA ASP A 401 2.19 0.97 34.07
C ASP A 401 0.70 1.32 33.91
N PRO A 402 -0.15 1.09 34.93
CA PRO A 402 -1.59 1.30 34.83
C PRO A 402 -2.01 2.69 34.31
N GLY A 403 -1.30 3.74 34.69
CA GLY A 403 -1.58 5.11 34.24
C GLY A 403 -1.26 5.36 32.77
N VAL A 404 -0.20 4.74 32.24
CA VAL A 404 0.19 4.80 30.82
C VAL A 404 -0.70 3.87 30.01
N ALA A 405 -0.98 2.67 30.52
CA ALA A 405 -1.90 1.70 29.95
C ALA A 405 -3.30 2.29 29.73
N SER A 406 -3.82 3.07 30.68
CA SER A 406 -5.12 3.72 30.51
C SER A 406 -5.13 4.75 29.39
N ARG A 407 -4.07 5.58 29.25
CA ARG A 407 -3.96 6.56 28.16
C ARG A 407 -3.82 5.87 26.80
N ALA A 408 -2.98 4.84 26.75
CA ALA A 408 -2.79 3.99 25.59
C ALA A 408 -4.11 3.34 25.13
N ALA A 409 -4.87 2.79 26.06
CA ALA A 409 -6.17 2.18 25.80
C ALA A 409 -7.17 3.20 25.24
N SER A 410 -7.27 4.40 25.84
CA SER A 410 -8.12 5.47 25.31
C SER A 410 -7.72 5.85 23.88
N ARG A 411 -6.42 6.01 23.60
CA ARG A 411 -5.96 6.35 22.25
C ARG A 411 -6.22 5.24 21.23
N SER A 412 -6.03 3.98 21.62
CA SER A 412 -6.35 2.81 20.80
C SER A 412 -7.83 2.83 20.39
N VAL A 413 -8.72 3.17 21.33
CA VAL A 413 -10.16 3.33 21.08
C VAL A 413 -10.44 4.54 20.16
N ASP A 414 -9.79 5.68 20.36
CA ASP A 414 -9.96 6.86 19.51
C ASP A 414 -9.59 6.57 18.05
N LEU A 415 -8.47 5.89 17.82
CA LEU A 415 -8.02 5.49 16.47
C LEU A 415 -8.96 4.46 15.83
N LEU A 416 -9.50 3.53 16.61
CA LEU A 416 -10.52 2.60 16.11
C LEU A 416 -11.80 3.35 15.71
N ASN A 417 -12.23 4.34 16.51
CA ASN A 417 -13.38 5.16 16.19
C ASN A 417 -13.16 6.02 14.93
N ASP A 418 -11.96 6.59 14.76
CA ASP A 418 -11.56 7.28 13.53
C ASP A 418 -11.63 6.33 12.31
N ALA A 419 -11.09 5.11 12.44
CA ALA A 419 -11.17 4.10 11.39
C ALA A 419 -12.63 3.76 11.00
N ILE A 420 -13.50 3.56 12.00
CA ILE A 420 -14.94 3.32 11.80
C ILE A 420 -15.61 4.52 11.11
N GLY A 421 -15.28 5.74 11.52
CA GLY A 421 -15.80 6.97 10.94
C GLY A 421 -15.45 7.11 9.46
N ARG A 422 -14.17 6.96 9.11
CA ARG A 422 -13.67 7.08 7.72
C ARG A 422 -14.21 5.99 6.81
N ALA A 423 -14.27 4.74 7.28
CA ALA A 423 -14.89 3.65 6.51
C ALA A 423 -16.40 3.87 6.31
N GLY A 424 -17.09 4.44 7.31
CA GLY A 424 -18.48 4.84 7.20
C GLY A 424 -18.70 5.96 6.18
N GLU A 425 -17.84 6.97 6.14
CA GLU A 425 -17.89 8.04 5.14
C GLU A 425 -17.62 7.51 3.72
N ALA A 426 -16.63 6.62 3.57
CA ALA A 426 -16.36 5.96 2.28
C ALA A 426 -17.58 5.18 1.79
N LEU A 427 -18.26 4.45 2.68
CA LEU A 427 -19.49 3.74 2.35
C LEU A 427 -20.61 4.69 1.92
N ALA A 428 -20.81 5.80 2.63
CA ALA A 428 -21.83 6.79 2.27
C ALA A 428 -21.56 7.42 0.89
N LYS A 429 -20.29 7.71 0.57
CA LYS A 429 -19.88 8.19 -0.77
C LYS A 429 -20.16 7.15 -1.85
N LEU A 430 -19.84 5.88 -1.60
CA LEU A 430 -20.16 4.78 -2.51
C LEU A 430 -21.67 4.60 -2.70
N GLU A 431 -22.47 4.69 -1.65
CA GLU A 431 -23.94 4.59 -1.76
C GLU A 431 -24.52 5.72 -2.61
N PHE A 432 -24.00 6.94 -2.47
CA PHE A 432 -24.37 8.07 -3.31
C PHE A 432 -23.97 7.85 -4.79
N GLU A 433 -22.77 7.33 -5.05
CA GLU A 433 -22.36 6.95 -6.41
C GLU A 433 -23.23 5.82 -6.98
N GLY A 434 -23.57 4.82 -6.17
CA GLY A 434 -24.38 3.66 -6.59
C GLY A 434 -25.81 4.03 -6.97
N GLN A 435 -26.35 5.15 -6.46
CA GLN A 435 -27.61 5.72 -6.93
C GLN A 435 -27.51 6.27 -8.36
N GLN A 436 -26.30 6.64 -8.81
CA GLN A 436 -26.02 7.19 -10.15
C GLN A 436 -25.53 6.11 -11.13
N ASP A 437 -24.71 5.15 -10.68
CA ASP A 437 -24.19 4.01 -11.46
C ASP A 437 -24.20 2.70 -10.62
N PRO A 438 -25.30 1.93 -10.66
CA PRO A 438 -25.46 0.74 -9.81
C PRO A 438 -24.55 -0.43 -10.22
N THR A 439 -24.03 -0.45 -11.45
CA THR A 439 -23.40 -1.64 -12.06
C THR A 439 -21.95 -1.88 -11.66
N GLY A 440 -21.27 -0.91 -11.04
CA GLY A 440 -19.87 -1.05 -10.59
C GLY A 440 -19.64 -0.91 -9.09
N VAL A 441 -20.59 -0.30 -8.37
CA VAL A 441 -20.36 0.16 -6.98
C VAL A 441 -20.83 -0.84 -5.93
N ALA A 442 -21.86 -1.64 -6.24
CA ALA A 442 -22.49 -2.55 -5.27
C ALA A 442 -21.51 -3.54 -4.63
N ALA A 443 -20.58 -4.12 -5.40
CA ALA A 443 -19.59 -5.05 -4.88
C ALA A 443 -18.61 -4.36 -3.92
N LYS A 444 -18.17 -3.13 -4.26
CA LYS A 444 -17.28 -2.33 -3.40
C LYS A 444 -18.00 -1.88 -2.13
N SER A 445 -19.26 -1.42 -2.23
CA SER A 445 -20.09 -1.10 -1.06
C SER A 445 -20.26 -2.30 -0.13
N ALA A 446 -20.52 -3.50 -0.67
CA ALA A 446 -20.62 -4.73 0.12
C ALA A 446 -19.30 -5.08 0.81
N ALA A 447 -18.16 -4.93 0.12
CA ALA A 447 -16.84 -5.14 0.70
C ALA A 447 -16.54 -4.15 1.84
N VAL A 448 -16.78 -2.86 1.63
CA VAL A 448 -16.57 -1.80 2.63
C VAL A 448 -17.50 -1.96 3.83
N SER A 449 -18.78 -2.29 3.59
CA SER A 449 -19.73 -2.60 4.67
C SER A 449 -19.27 -3.81 5.49
N GLY A 450 -18.75 -4.85 4.84
CA GLY A 450 -18.13 -5.98 5.52
C GLY A 450 -16.93 -5.57 6.37
N TYR A 451 -16.03 -4.75 5.85
CA TYR A 451 -14.87 -4.26 6.61
C TYR A 451 -15.29 -3.40 7.82
N LEU A 452 -16.29 -2.54 7.64
CA LEU A 452 -16.85 -1.73 8.72
C LEU A 452 -17.48 -2.58 9.84
N ALA A 453 -18.18 -3.66 9.48
CA ALA A 453 -18.72 -4.60 10.46
C ALA A 453 -17.59 -5.27 11.26
N GLU A 454 -16.51 -5.67 10.58
CA GLU A 454 -15.34 -6.28 11.22
C GLU A 454 -14.63 -5.34 12.20
N LEU A 455 -14.44 -4.06 11.83
CA LEU A 455 -13.89 -3.05 12.74
C LEU A 455 -14.73 -2.92 14.02
N ARG A 456 -16.06 -3.04 13.93
CA ARG A 456 -16.97 -2.94 15.07
C ARG A 456 -16.99 -4.21 15.92
N GLU A 457 -16.88 -5.38 15.30
CA GLU A 457 -16.96 -6.68 15.98
C GLU A 457 -15.63 -7.13 16.58
N GLN A 458 -14.54 -7.02 15.82
CA GLN A 458 -13.21 -7.50 16.24
C GLN A 458 -12.38 -6.41 16.92
N GLY A 459 -12.66 -5.13 16.61
CA GLY A 459 -11.95 -3.99 17.18
C GLY A 459 -10.44 -4.08 16.95
N THR A 460 -9.68 -4.16 18.04
CA THR A 460 -8.20 -4.21 18.04
C THR A 460 -7.64 -5.62 18.26
N VAL A 461 -8.42 -6.66 18.00
CA VAL A 461 -7.93 -8.04 17.97
C VAL A 461 -7.47 -8.36 16.54
N PRO A 462 -6.17 -8.62 16.30
CA PRO A 462 -5.70 -8.97 14.96
C PRO A 462 -6.15 -10.38 14.56
N LEU A 463 -6.43 -10.57 13.28
CA LEU A 463 -6.60 -11.89 12.68
C LEU A 463 -5.25 -12.65 12.66
N PRO A 464 -5.26 -13.99 12.60
CA PRO A 464 -4.02 -14.76 12.49
C PRO A 464 -3.20 -14.36 11.25
N GLY A 465 -1.94 -13.97 11.45
CA GLY A 465 -1.06 -13.50 10.38
C GLY A 465 -1.21 -12.00 10.08
N SER A 466 -2.16 -11.30 10.73
CA SER A 466 -2.37 -9.85 10.60
C SER A 466 -1.90 -9.04 11.80
N GLU A 467 -1.10 -9.63 12.68
CA GLU A 467 -0.50 -8.93 13.82
C GLU A 467 0.37 -7.74 13.34
N PRO A 468 0.66 -6.74 14.19
CA PRO A 468 1.62 -5.68 13.86
C PRO A 468 2.98 -6.21 13.37
N LEU A 469 3.61 -5.50 12.43
CA LEU A 469 4.98 -5.79 11.98
C LEU A 469 6.01 -5.18 12.92
N LEU A 470 7.25 -5.68 12.93
CA LEU A 470 8.35 -5.06 13.68
C LEU A 470 8.55 -3.60 13.26
N ALA A 471 8.45 -3.33 11.95
CA ALA A 471 8.57 -1.99 11.36
C ALA A 471 7.56 -0.97 11.91
N GLU A 472 6.46 -1.42 12.48
CA GLU A 472 5.40 -0.59 13.06
C GLU A 472 5.46 -0.57 14.59
N LEU A 473 6.10 -1.57 15.18
CA LEU A 473 6.36 -1.66 16.62
C LEU A 473 7.57 -0.83 17.06
N LEU A 474 8.42 -0.40 16.13
CA LEU A 474 9.55 0.47 16.43
C LEU A 474 9.14 1.95 16.43
N PRO A 475 9.70 2.78 17.31
CA PRO A 475 9.57 4.23 17.21
C PRO A 475 10.21 4.72 15.92
N LEU A 476 9.64 5.77 15.33
CA LEU A 476 10.29 6.48 14.22
C LEU A 476 11.37 7.38 14.81
N THR A 477 12.64 6.98 14.72
CA THR A 477 13.77 7.84 15.01
C THR A 477 14.06 8.71 13.78
N ARG A 478 14.19 10.03 13.98
CA ARG A 478 14.86 10.89 13.01
C ARG A 478 16.35 10.70 13.26
N GLU A 479 17.07 10.09 12.33
CA GLU A 479 18.53 10.14 12.30
C GLU A 479 19.04 11.58 12.12
#